data_AF-A0A3B3S6F8-F1
#
_entry.id   AF-A0A3B3S6F8-F1
#
_cell.length_a   1.000
_cell.length_b   1.000
_cell.length_c   1.000
_cell.angle_alpha   90.00
_cell.angle_beta   90.00
_cell.angle_gamma   90.00
#
_symmetry.space_group_name_H-M   'P 1'
#
loop_
_entity.id
_entity.type
_entity.pdbx_description
1 polymer ?
#
loop_
_entity_poly.entity_id
_entity_poly.type
_entity_poly.pdbx_seq_one_letter_code
_entity_poly.pdbx_strand_id
1 'polypeptide(L)'
;MSPILSLLLLLVSAPSSEPLPEKPRRSTLNQLTRTLLRNYNSGVRPVQNWTNPTIVYIDFIVQSVLDVDGQTQKVTTSIWYRQIWKDEFLVWDPADFDGINEISLSLDAIWVPDIIISEFVDVGRSPSLPYVYVNSSGMVKNYKPIQVVSACYLEMYAFPFDRQNCTLTFRSWLHTVNEVDLVLWRSTEEIASDTREFMNNGEWELLSVPSRYWRLHMEDRDYAQIQFNVVIRRRPLLYVVSLLIPSIFLMIVDVISFYLPPNSGTRITFKTSILLGYTVFRVNMTDELPATAVKTPLIGVFFAVCMALLVLSLAKSILVVKLLHHNEKEMKEMSVSACLLDKYGSSSQSFNESSFTSVKTLDEVDKWGSFDFDFHLEEDLLSLCEPQDMVLQLERILQEVISLKYYLHQMESDGATEMDWLALCSKVDRFLFHLYLLILTVYSSTILLLWISWSSV
;
A
#
# COMPACT_ATOMS: atom_id res chain seq x y z
N MET A 1 19.65 74.97 -82.17
CA MET A 1 21.04 75.04 -81.65
C MET A 1 21.00 75.43 -80.19
N SER A 2 21.98 74.99 -79.40
CA SER A 2 22.29 75.46 -78.03
C SER A 2 22.43 77.01 -77.98
N PRO A 3 22.32 77.73 -76.83
CA PRO A 3 22.45 77.25 -75.44
C PRO A 3 21.54 77.95 -74.40
N ILE A 4 20.46 77.31 -73.93
CA ILE A 4 19.60 77.85 -72.83
C ILE A 4 19.38 76.84 -71.68
N LEU A 5 19.69 75.55 -71.91
CA LEU A 5 19.33 74.48 -70.97
C LEU A 5 20.23 74.35 -69.72
N SER A 6 21.42 74.97 -69.70
CA SER A 6 22.36 74.85 -68.58
C SER A 6 22.13 75.83 -67.42
N LEU A 7 21.31 76.87 -67.59
CA LEU A 7 21.08 77.89 -66.56
C LEU A 7 19.91 77.56 -65.61
N LEU A 8 19.05 76.59 -65.98
CA LEU A 8 17.87 76.18 -65.21
C LEU A 8 18.17 75.13 -64.12
N LEU A 9 19.39 74.60 -64.06
CA LEU A 9 19.81 73.56 -63.10
C LEU A 9 20.60 74.10 -61.89
N LEU A 10 20.79 75.42 -61.77
CA LEU A 10 21.64 76.06 -60.75
C LEU A 10 20.89 77.01 -59.79
N LEU A 11 19.56 77.02 -59.81
CA LEU A 11 18.71 77.90 -58.97
C LEU A 11 17.76 77.16 -58.02
N VAL A 12 17.91 75.84 -57.86
CA VAL A 12 17.14 75.04 -56.89
C VAL A 12 18.08 74.26 -55.96
N SER A 13 18.85 75.02 -55.18
CA SER A 13 19.63 74.52 -54.03
C SER A 13 19.44 75.45 -52.83
N ALA A 14 18.18 75.65 -52.44
CA ALA A 14 17.87 76.26 -51.15
C ALA A 14 18.38 75.35 -50.01
N PRO A 15 18.99 75.90 -48.94
CA PRO A 15 19.46 75.11 -47.82
C PRO A 15 18.29 74.51 -47.04
N SER A 16 18.61 73.41 -46.35
CA SER A 16 17.69 72.60 -45.56
C SER A 16 16.83 73.40 -44.57
N SER A 17 15.51 73.18 -44.64
CA SER A 17 14.75 72.90 -43.43
C SER A 17 14.60 71.40 -43.32
N GLU A 18 15.53 70.74 -42.62
CA GLU A 18 15.20 69.44 -42.02
C GLU A 18 13.94 69.67 -41.17
N PRO A 19 12.91 68.82 -41.25
CA PRO A 19 11.86 68.88 -40.27
C PRO A 19 12.51 68.69 -38.90
N LEU A 20 12.33 69.68 -38.01
CA LEU A 20 12.64 69.54 -36.59
C LEU A 20 12.18 68.15 -36.16
N PRO A 21 13.04 67.31 -35.55
CA PRO A 21 12.65 65.95 -35.19
C PRO A 21 11.41 66.07 -34.31
N GLU A 22 10.27 65.59 -34.83
CA GLU A 22 9.02 65.59 -34.07
C GLU A 22 9.33 64.92 -32.74
N LYS A 23 9.18 65.67 -31.64
CA LYS A 23 9.36 65.11 -30.30
C LYS A 23 8.54 63.83 -30.26
N PRO A 24 9.14 62.66 -29.98
CA PRO A 24 8.45 61.39 -30.14
C PRO A 24 7.14 61.47 -29.37
N ARG A 25 6.01 61.32 -30.09
CA ARG A 25 4.66 61.39 -29.50
C ARG A 25 4.68 60.55 -28.23
N ARG A 26 4.41 61.19 -27.09
CA ARG A 26 4.41 60.49 -25.80
C ARG A 26 3.48 59.29 -25.95
N SER A 27 4.01 58.09 -25.73
CA SER A 27 3.21 56.86 -25.81
C SER A 27 1.93 57.04 -24.99
N THR A 28 0.79 56.90 -25.65
CA THR A 28 -0.55 57.10 -25.08
C THR A 28 -0.77 56.19 -23.88
N LEU A 29 -0.25 54.96 -23.94
CA LEU A 29 -0.20 54.02 -22.82
C LEU A 29 0.59 54.58 -21.63
N ASN A 30 1.80 55.11 -21.85
CA ASN A 30 2.62 55.72 -20.79
C ASN A 30 1.94 56.98 -20.20
N GLN A 31 1.25 57.77 -21.02
CA GLN A 31 0.44 58.89 -20.56
C GLN A 31 -0.72 58.41 -19.69
N LEU A 32 -1.49 57.40 -20.13
CA LEU A 32 -2.58 56.80 -19.38
C LEU A 32 -2.12 56.22 -18.03
N THR A 33 -1.10 55.35 -18.03
CA THR A 33 -0.52 54.78 -16.80
C THR A 33 -0.09 55.87 -15.81
N ARG A 34 0.53 56.96 -16.29
CA ARG A 34 0.90 58.09 -15.44
C ARG A 34 -0.33 58.85 -14.92
N THR A 35 -1.35 59.06 -15.73
CA THR A 35 -2.59 59.75 -15.30
C THR A 35 -3.28 58.98 -14.18
N LEU A 36 -3.43 57.65 -14.34
CA LEU A 36 -4.05 56.78 -13.33
C LEU A 36 -3.24 56.71 -12.03
N LEU A 37 -1.92 56.48 -12.12
CA LEU A 37 -1.10 56.21 -10.93
C LEU A 37 -0.60 57.46 -10.19
N ARG A 38 -0.68 58.67 -10.76
CA ARG A 38 -0.05 59.89 -10.21
C ARG A 38 -0.48 60.24 -8.78
N ASN A 39 -1.76 60.01 -8.46
CA ASN A 39 -2.35 60.30 -7.14
C ASN A 39 -2.98 59.04 -6.51
N TYR A 40 -2.69 57.85 -7.04
CA TYR A 40 -3.25 56.60 -6.56
C TYR A 40 -2.51 56.14 -5.30
N ASN A 41 -3.23 55.57 -4.33
CA ASN A 41 -2.67 55.06 -3.08
C ASN A 41 -3.00 53.57 -2.92
N SER A 42 -2.02 52.70 -3.15
CA SER A 42 -2.16 51.23 -3.07
C SER A 42 -2.46 50.68 -1.67
N GLY A 43 -2.28 51.48 -0.62
CA GLY A 43 -2.66 51.11 0.74
C GLY A 43 -4.16 51.29 1.05
N VAL A 44 -4.94 51.91 0.16
CA VAL A 44 -6.35 52.29 0.42
C VAL A 44 -7.30 51.44 -0.43
N ARG A 45 -8.33 50.88 0.20
CA ARG A 45 -9.38 50.11 -0.49
C ARG A 45 -10.09 50.99 -1.54
N PRO A 46 -10.18 50.57 -2.82
CA PRO A 46 -10.48 51.47 -3.93
C PRO A 46 -11.99 51.71 -4.13
N VAL A 47 -12.61 52.38 -3.15
CA VAL A 47 -14.03 52.78 -3.19
C VAL A 47 -14.21 54.26 -2.89
N GLN A 48 -15.18 54.89 -3.55
CA GLN A 48 -15.59 56.27 -3.28
C GLN A 48 -16.44 56.38 -2.00
N ASN A 49 -17.26 55.36 -1.72
CA ASN A 49 -18.04 55.27 -0.49
C ASN A 49 -17.56 54.09 0.37
N TRP A 50 -17.08 54.39 1.57
CA TRP A 50 -16.53 53.40 2.49
C TRP A 50 -17.55 52.35 2.97
N THR A 51 -18.86 52.66 2.95
CA THR A 51 -19.91 51.70 3.36
C THR A 51 -20.17 50.62 2.32
N ASN A 52 -19.68 50.77 1.08
CA ASN A 52 -19.86 49.78 0.03
C ASN A 52 -18.74 48.72 0.12
N PRO A 53 -19.06 47.42 0.14
CA PRO A 53 -18.04 46.36 0.11
C PRO A 53 -17.38 46.28 -1.28
N THR A 54 -16.10 45.94 -1.31
CA THR A 54 -15.39 45.60 -2.53
C THR A 54 -15.62 44.12 -2.83
N ILE A 55 -16.44 43.83 -3.84
CA ILE A 55 -16.73 42.44 -4.25
C ILE A 55 -15.53 41.87 -5.01
N VAL A 56 -15.03 40.73 -4.55
CA VAL A 56 -13.97 39.96 -5.20
C VAL A 56 -14.57 38.68 -5.78
N TYR A 57 -14.55 38.58 -7.10
CA TYR A 57 -14.94 37.37 -7.82
C TYR A 57 -13.76 36.40 -7.87
N ILE A 58 -14.01 35.15 -7.51
CA ILE A 58 -13.03 34.06 -7.50
C ILE A 58 -13.42 32.99 -8.52
N ASP A 59 -12.45 32.53 -9.30
CA ASP A 59 -12.53 31.31 -10.11
C ASP A 59 -11.36 30.39 -9.75
N PHE A 60 -11.61 29.08 -9.78
CA PHE A 60 -10.72 28.04 -9.30
C PHE A 60 -10.75 26.86 -10.27
N ILE A 61 -9.58 26.41 -10.71
CA ILE A 61 -9.40 25.24 -11.58
C ILE A 61 -8.24 24.41 -11.02
N VAL A 62 -8.43 23.11 -10.81
CA VAL A 62 -7.36 22.19 -10.39
C VAL A 62 -6.62 21.69 -11.64
N GLN A 63 -5.32 21.94 -11.70
CA GLN A 63 -4.47 21.47 -12.79
C GLN A 63 -3.93 20.07 -12.48
N SER A 64 -3.44 19.83 -11.25
CA SER A 64 -2.90 18.53 -10.86
C SER A 64 -2.84 18.36 -9.34
N VAL A 65 -2.89 17.10 -8.90
CA VAL A 65 -2.39 16.69 -7.57
C VAL A 65 -0.93 16.31 -7.76
N LEU A 66 -0.04 16.96 -7.00
CA LEU A 66 1.41 16.79 -7.09
C LEU A 66 1.94 15.79 -6.06
N ASP A 67 1.40 15.80 -4.85
CA ASP A 67 1.81 14.94 -3.74
C ASP A 67 0.67 14.80 -2.69
N VAL A 68 0.62 13.65 -2.01
CA VAL A 68 -0.39 13.30 -0.99
C VAL A 68 0.29 12.53 0.14
N ASP A 69 0.60 13.23 1.23
CA ASP A 69 1.33 12.68 2.38
C ASP A 69 0.36 12.29 3.51
N GLY A 70 0.17 10.97 3.69
CA GLY A 70 -0.63 10.38 4.76
C GLY A 70 0.01 10.43 6.16
N GLN A 71 1.34 10.60 6.25
CA GLN A 71 2.05 10.73 7.53
C GLN A 71 1.86 12.12 8.11
N THR A 72 2.09 13.17 7.30
CA THR A 72 1.93 14.56 7.77
C THR A 72 0.55 15.16 7.53
N GLN A 73 -0.37 14.41 6.90
CA GLN A 73 -1.76 14.80 6.60
C GLN A 73 -1.82 16.06 5.71
N LYS A 74 -1.07 16.02 4.61
CA LYS A 74 -0.93 17.14 3.66
C LYS A 74 -1.21 16.72 2.23
N VAL A 75 -1.74 17.65 1.46
CA VAL A 75 -1.92 17.51 0.01
C VAL A 75 -1.31 18.71 -0.69
N THR A 76 -0.53 18.44 -1.74
CA THR A 76 0.06 19.46 -2.59
C THR A 76 -0.66 19.47 -3.94
N THR A 77 -1.33 20.57 -4.27
CA THR A 77 -2.05 20.76 -5.53
C THR A 77 -1.47 21.89 -6.37
N SER A 78 -1.47 21.74 -7.69
CA SER A 78 -1.31 22.85 -8.64
C SER A 78 -2.70 23.34 -9.05
N ILE A 79 -2.97 24.61 -8.85
CA ILE A 79 -4.25 25.25 -9.20
C ILE A 79 -4.03 26.47 -10.08
N TRP A 80 -4.98 26.76 -10.95
CA TRP A 80 -5.10 28.08 -11.58
C TRP A 80 -6.17 28.87 -10.83
N TYR A 81 -5.72 29.98 -10.24
CA TYR A 81 -6.55 30.87 -9.45
C TYR A 81 -6.75 32.19 -10.20
N ARG A 82 -8.01 32.64 -10.25
CA ARG A 82 -8.38 33.92 -10.86
C ARG A 82 -9.11 34.75 -9.81
N GLN A 83 -8.63 35.97 -9.57
CA GLN A 83 -9.34 36.97 -8.78
C GLN A 83 -9.66 38.17 -9.67
N ILE A 84 -10.89 38.65 -9.60
CA ILE A 84 -11.37 39.80 -10.36
C ILE A 84 -12.10 40.72 -9.39
N TRP A 85 -11.75 42.01 -9.36
CA TRP A 85 -12.39 43.00 -8.50
C TRP A 85 -12.54 44.33 -9.25
N LYS A 86 -13.32 45.24 -8.69
CA LYS A 86 -13.46 46.61 -9.22
C LYS A 86 -12.65 47.58 -8.39
N ASP A 87 -11.93 48.46 -9.08
CA ASP A 87 -11.25 49.63 -8.54
C ASP A 87 -11.97 50.89 -9.09
N GLU A 88 -12.52 51.72 -8.21
CA GLU A 88 -13.28 52.91 -8.62
C GLU A 88 -12.42 54.11 -9.03
N PHE A 89 -11.09 54.01 -8.91
CA PHE A 89 -10.13 55.06 -9.25
C PHE A 89 -9.33 54.76 -10.53
N LEU A 90 -9.21 53.48 -10.92
CA LEU A 90 -8.53 53.05 -12.16
C LEU A 90 -9.48 53.05 -13.39
N VAL A 91 -10.20 54.16 -13.60
CA VAL A 91 -11.22 54.33 -14.65
C VAL A 91 -10.80 55.40 -15.65
N TRP A 92 -11.05 55.19 -16.94
CA TRP A 92 -10.80 56.19 -18.00
C TRP A 92 -11.78 56.03 -19.17
N ASP A 93 -11.95 57.07 -19.99
CA ASP A 93 -12.65 56.95 -21.29
C ASP A 93 -11.63 56.48 -22.36
N PRO A 94 -11.84 55.33 -23.02
CA PRO A 94 -11.00 54.88 -24.14
C PRO A 94 -10.85 55.93 -25.26
N ALA A 95 -11.85 56.78 -25.49
CA ALA A 95 -11.82 57.81 -26.53
C ALA A 95 -10.70 58.84 -26.34
N ASP A 96 -10.34 59.14 -25.09
CA ASP A 96 -9.25 60.08 -24.74
C ASP A 96 -7.85 59.48 -24.93
N PHE A 97 -7.76 58.16 -25.09
CA PHE A 97 -6.49 57.40 -25.07
C PHE A 97 -6.41 56.38 -26.22
N ASP A 98 -6.55 56.85 -27.48
CA ASP A 98 -6.42 56.05 -28.71
C ASP A 98 -7.28 54.75 -28.77
N GLY A 99 -8.41 54.72 -28.05
CA GLY A 99 -9.29 53.54 -27.98
C GLY A 99 -8.76 52.41 -27.07
N ILE A 100 -7.78 52.68 -26.21
CA ILE A 100 -7.24 51.69 -25.26
C ILE A 100 -8.32 51.29 -24.26
N ASN A 101 -8.77 50.03 -24.32
CA ASN A 101 -9.76 49.47 -23.40
C ASN A 101 -9.13 48.71 -22.22
N GLU A 102 -7.96 48.11 -22.39
CA GLU A 102 -7.30 47.31 -21.36
C GLU A 102 -5.79 47.61 -21.33
N ILE A 103 -5.22 47.71 -20.13
CA ILE A 103 -3.80 47.95 -19.90
C ILE A 103 -3.25 46.93 -18.91
N SER A 104 -1.94 46.68 -18.96
CA SER A 104 -1.24 45.97 -17.89
C SER A 104 -0.65 46.96 -16.88
N LEU A 105 -0.89 46.74 -15.58
CA LEU A 105 -0.28 47.48 -14.48
C LEU A 105 0.51 46.54 -13.58
N SER A 106 1.49 47.09 -12.85
CA SER A 106 2.23 46.32 -11.84
C SER A 106 1.33 46.05 -10.63
N LEU A 107 1.38 44.82 -10.11
CA LEU A 107 0.60 44.39 -8.95
C LEU A 107 0.93 45.22 -7.70
N ASP A 108 2.20 45.58 -7.51
CA ASP A 108 2.69 46.35 -6.35
C ASP A 108 2.28 47.84 -6.39
N ALA A 109 1.82 48.33 -7.54
CA ALA A 109 1.42 49.72 -7.76
C ALA A 109 -0.07 49.98 -7.47
N ILE A 110 -0.86 48.94 -7.21
CA ILE A 110 -2.32 49.02 -7.00
C ILE A 110 -2.73 48.38 -5.67
N TRP A 111 -3.96 48.64 -5.20
CA TRP A 111 -4.53 47.91 -4.07
C TRP A 111 -4.91 46.48 -4.47
N VAL A 112 -4.62 45.51 -3.60
CA VAL A 112 -4.89 44.08 -3.82
C VAL A 112 -5.53 43.48 -2.56
N PRO A 113 -6.64 42.73 -2.67
CA PRO A 113 -7.28 42.09 -1.51
C PRO A 113 -6.43 40.96 -0.92
N ASP A 114 -6.46 40.82 0.40
CA ASP A 114 -5.70 39.87 1.22
C ASP A 114 -6.34 38.47 1.26
N ILE A 115 -6.66 37.91 0.09
CA ILE A 115 -7.32 36.59 0.01
C ILE A 115 -6.31 35.47 0.24
N ILE A 116 -6.54 34.67 1.27
CA ILE A 116 -5.74 33.51 1.66
C ILE A 116 -6.56 32.22 1.62
N ILE A 117 -5.88 31.07 1.69
CA ILE A 117 -6.47 29.75 1.96
C ILE A 117 -6.27 29.43 3.44
N SER A 118 -7.31 28.96 4.12
CA SER A 118 -7.29 28.79 5.59
C SER A 118 -6.51 27.55 6.05
N GLU A 119 -6.54 26.49 5.25
CA GLU A 119 -5.90 25.19 5.49
C GLU A 119 -4.43 25.16 5.03
N PHE A 120 -3.87 26.31 4.67
CA PHE A 120 -2.54 26.45 4.07
C PHE A 120 -1.43 26.21 5.09
N VAL A 121 -0.47 25.36 4.73
CA VAL A 121 0.66 24.97 5.60
C VAL A 121 1.99 25.55 5.13
N ASP A 122 2.19 25.66 3.82
CA ASP A 122 3.44 26.17 3.23
C ASP A 122 3.21 26.90 1.90
N VAL A 123 4.02 27.94 1.67
CA VAL A 123 4.08 28.67 0.40
C VAL A 123 4.89 27.84 -0.58
N GLY A 124 4.19 26.92 -1.26
CA GLY A 124 4.73 26.17 -2.39
C GLY A 124 5.34 27.08 -3.47
N ARG A 125 6.12 26.50 -4.38
CA ARG A 125 6.98 27.21 -5.36
C ARG A 125 6.19 27.86 -6.50
N SER A 126 5.34 28.82 -6.13
CA SER A 126 4.51 29.59 -7.05
C SER A 126 5.33 30.74 -7.65
N PRO A 127 5.32 30.97 -8.97
CA PRO A 127 6.02 32.09 -9.58
C PRO A 127 5.34 33.41 -9.20
N SER A 128 6.14 34.42 -8.85
CA SER A 128 5.62 35.79 -8.69
C SER A 128 5.28 36.38 -10.06
N LEU A 129 3.98 36.63 -10.31
CA LEU A 129 3.51 37.31 -11.50
C LEU A 129 3.33 38.80 -11.18
N PRO A 130 4.18 39.71 -11.71
CA PRO A 130 4.23 41.11 -11.26
C PRO A 130 3.20 42.02 -11.95
N TYR A 131 2.36 41.50 -12.85
CA TYR A 131 1.43 42.28 -13.66
C TYR A 131 -0.01 41.76 -13.57
N VAL A 132 -0.96 42.68 -13.64
CA VAL A 132 -2.40 42.43 -13.76
C VAL A 132 -2.97 43.18 -14.97
N TYR A 133 -4.12 42.74 -15.47
CA TYR A 133 -4.88 43.50 -16.46
C TYR A 133 -5.89 44.40 -15.77
N VAL A 134 -6.05 45.63 -16.27
CA VAL A 134 -7.08 46.58 -15.84
C VAL A 134 -7.84 47.05 -17.06
N ASN A 135 -9.17 46.97 -17.00
CA ASN A 135 -10.10 47.45 -18.03
C ASN A 135 -10.53 48.89 -17.74
N SER A 136 -10.91 49.66 -18.75
CA SER A 136 -11.34 51.06 -18.67
C SER A 136 -12.49 51.33 -17.69
N SER A 137 -13.30 50.30 -17.41
CA SER A 137 -14.38 50.29 -16.42
C SER A 137 -13.92 50.12 -14.95
N GLY A 138 -12.62 50.06 -14.69
CA GLY A 138 -12.04 49.80 -13.37
C GLY A 138 -11.98 48.32 -12.97
N MET A 139 -12.34 47.40 -13.86
CA MET A 139 -12.26 45.96 -13.56
C MET A 139 -10.80 45.47 -13.65
N VAL A 140 -10.25 45.05 -12.51
CA VAL A 140 -8.91 44.47 -12.38
C VAL A 140 -9.00 42.95 -12.43
N LYS A 141 -8.17 42.31 -13.25
CA LYS A 141 -8.06 40.86 -13.43
C LYS A 141 -6.65 40.40 -13.07
N ASN A 142 -6.55 39.54 -12.06
CA ASN A 142 -5.29 38.89 -11.67
C ASN A 142 -5.43 37.38 -11.81
N TYR A 143 -4.58 36.79 -12.65
CA TYR A 143 -4.55 35.37 -12.98
C TYR A 143 -3.20 34.80 -12.53
N LYS A 144 -3.21 33.82 -11.63
CA LYS A 144 -1.97 33.20 -11.12
C LYS A 144 -2.08 31.68 -10.98
N PRO A 145 -1.08 30.90 -11.45
CA PRO A 145 -0.90 29.53 -11.02
C PRO A 145 -0.37 29.55 -9.59
N ILE A 146 -0.91 28.69 -8.72
CA ILE A 146 -0.50 28.57 -7.32
C ILE A 146 -0.23 27.09 -7.03
N GLN A 147 0.93 26.81 -6.42
CA GLN A 147 1.16 25.54 -5.75
C GLN A 147 0.71 25.68 -4.30
N VAL A 148 -0.37 24.99 -3.93
CA VAL A 148 -0.97 25.01 -2.60
C VAL A 148 -0.55 23.75 -1.85
N VAL A 149 0.13 23.93 -0.71
CA VAL A 149 0.36 22.86 0.28
C VAL A 149 -0.66 23.06 1.40
N SER A 150 -1.68 22.21 1.46
CA SER A 150 -2.76 22.29 2.44
C SER A 150 -2.78 21.11 3.41
N ALA A 151 -3.23 21.35 4.64
CA ALA A 151 -3.59 20.31 5.58
C ALA A 151 -4.93 19.69 5.15
N CYS A 152 -5.00 18.37 5.09
CA CYS A 152 -6.22 17.64 4.75
C CYS A 152 -6.27 16.35 5.57
N TYR A 153 -7.46 16.02 6.10
CA TYR A 153 -7.67 14.73 6.75
C TYR A 153 -7.81 13.63 5.69
N LEU A 154 -6.83 12.73 5.63
CA LEU A 154 -6.70 11.70 4.60
C LEU A 154 -7.07 10.34 5.16
N GLU A 155 -8.15 9.73 4.65
CA GLU A 155 -8.56 8.38 5.03
C GLU A 155 -7.99 7.34 4.05
N MET A 156 -6.86 6.75 4.43
CA MET A 156 -6.14 5.76 3.60
C MET A 156 -6.44 4.30 4.00
N TYR A 157 -7.50 4.07 4.78
CA TYR A 157 -7.85 2.73 5.28
C TYR A 157 -8.02 1.69 4.14
N ALA A 158 -8.61 2.10 3.01
CA ALA A 158 -8.87 1.24 1.87
C ALA A 158 -7.88 1.42 0.70
N PHE A 159 -6.69 1.95 0.97
CA PHE A 159 -5.61 1.99 -0.01
C PHE A 159 -5.42 0.61 -0.70
N PRO A 160 -5.29 0.55 -2.04
CA PRO A 160 -5.12 1.65 -2.99
C PRO A 160 -6.43 2.16 -3.65
N PHE A 161 -7.61 1.79 -3.12
CA PHE A 161 -8.93 2.16 -3.66
C PHE A 161 -9.54 3.38 -2.96
N ASP A 162 -8.68 4.24 -2.42
CA ASP A 162 -9.08 5.37 -1.59
C ASP A 162 -9.59 6.58 -2.40
N ARG A 163 -10.50 7.32 -1.76
CA ARG A 163 -11.02 8.61 -2.21
C ARG A 163 -10.76 9.62 -1.12
N GLN A 164 -10.29 10.80 -1.51
CA GLN A 164 -10.00 11.90 -0.60
C GLN A 164 -10.87 13.10 -0.95
N ASN A 165 -11.30 13.84 0.06
CA ASN A 165 -12.12 15.03 -0.07
C ASN A 165 -11.48 16.15 0.75
N CYS A 166 -10.68 16.98 0.09
CA CYS A 166 -9.88 18.02 0.75
C CYS A 166 -10.51 19.40 0.54
N THR A 167 -10.76 20.12 1.63
CA THR A 167 -11.34 21.45 1.61
C THR A 167 -10.25 22.52 1.48
N LEU A 168 -10.48 23.50 0.60
CA LEU A 168 -9.70 24.73 0.47
C LEU A 168 -10.66 25.92 0.69
N THR A 169 -10.52 26.60 1.82
CA THR A 169 -11.37 27.72 2.24
C THR A 169 -10.70 29.06 1.95
N PHE A 170 -11.14 29.73 0.89
CA PHE A 170 -10.70 31.07 0.52
C PHE A 170 -11.43 32.12 1.37
N ARG A 171 -10.68 33.04 1.98
CA ARG A 171 -11.20 34.16 2.78
C ARG A 171 -10.24 35.35 2.77
N SER A 172 -10.73 36.55 3.07
CA SER A 172 -9.86 37.63 3.54
C SER A 172 -9.32 37.28 4.93
N TRP A 173 -8.08 37.66 5.24
CA TRP A 173 -7.50 37.46 6.57
C TRP A 173 -7.99 38.49 7.57
N LEU A 174 -8.07 39.76 7.15
CA LEU A 174 -8.37 40.91 8.01
C LEU A 174 -9.79 41.46 7.83
N HIS A 175 -10.28 41.55 6.58
CA HIS A 175 -11.46 42.32 6.23
C HIS A 175 -12.77 41.56 6.48
N THR A 176 -13.79 42.28 6.92
CA THR A 176 -15.15 41.75 7.13
C THR A 176 -15.97 41.73 5.83
N VAL A 177 -17.11 41.01 5.82
CA VAL A 177 -18.07 40.98 4.69
C VAL A 177 -18.47 42.39 4.24
N ASN A 178 -18.52 43.36 5.16
CA ASN A 178 -18.90 44.75 4.86
C ASN A 178 -17.82 45.54 4.10
N GLU A 179 -16.58 45.04 4.08
CA GLU A 179 -15.44 45.67 3.43
C GLU A 179 -15.00 44.90 2.18
N VAL A 180 -14.94 43.57 2.28
CA VAL A 180 -14.58 42.63 1.21
C VAL A 180 -15.52 41.43 1.28
N ASP A 181 -16.38 41.26 0.26
CA ASP A 181 -17.24 40.07 0.10
C ASP A 181 -16.77 39.23 -1.09
N LEU A 182 -17.01 37.92 -1.03
CA LEU A 182 -16.51 36.95 -2.00
C LEU A 182 -17.65 36.33 -2.81
N VAL A 183 -17.49 36.30 -4.13
CA VAL A 183 -18.48 35.75 -5.06
C VAL A 183 -17.79 34.79 -6.03
N LEU A 184 -18.47 33.74 -6.48
CA LEU A 184 -17.95 32.87 -7.54
C LEU A 184 -18.09 33.56 -8.91
N TRP A 185 -17.06 33.48 -9.74
CA TRP A 185 -17.11 34.03 -11.11
C TRP A 185 -17.97 33.17 -12.06
N ARG A 186 -18.08 31.87 -11.79
CA ARG A 186 -18.90 30.89 -12.52
C ARG A 186 -19.96 30.28 -11.61
N SER A 187 -20.93 29.58 -12.19
CA SER A 187 -21.91 28.81 -11.42
C SER A 187 -21.24 27.67 -10.61
N THR A 188 -21.89 27.27 -9.52
CA THR A 188 -21.43 26.17 -8.66
C THR A 188 -21.32 24.85 -9.42
N GLU A 189 -22.21 24.63 -10.39
CA GLU A 189 -22.31 23.41 -11.20
C GLU A 189 -21.23 23.35 -12.28
N GLU A 190 -20.90 24.48 -12.91
CA GLU A 190 -19.79 24.58 -13.86
C GLU A 190 -18.45 24.29 -13.17
N ILE A 191 -18.19 24.89 -12.01
CA ILE A 191 -16.95 24.65 -11.27
C ILE A 191 -16.87 23.19 -10.80
N ALA A 192 -17.98 22.65 -10.28
CA ALA A 192 -18.00 21.28 -9.76
C ALA A 192 -17.73 20.20 -10.82
N SER A 193 -18.05 20.49 -12.08
CA SER A 193 -17.87 19.58 -13.23
C SER A 193 -16.66 19.90 -14.11
N ASP A 194 -15.84 20.89 -13.77
CA ASP A 194 -14.71 21.33 -14.58
C ASP A 194 -13.45 20.48 -14.34
N THR A 195 -13.31 19.42 -15.15
CA THR A 195 -12.13 18.55 -15.17
C THR A 195 -11.24 18.78 -16.41
N ARG A 196 -11.46 19.86 -17.17
CA ARG A 196 -10.91 20.05 -18.52
C ARG A 196 -9.40 20.23 -18.55
N GLU A 197 -8.88 21.02 -17.62
CA GLU A 197 -7.44 21.35 -17.50
C GLU A 197 -6.69 20.37 -16.57
N PHE A 198 -7.36 19.32 -16.05
CA PHE A 198 -6.77 18.40 -15.10
C PHE A 198 -5.84 17.38 -15.78
N MET A 199 -4.63 17.22 -15.24
CA MET A 199 -3.61 16.28 -15.73
C MET A 199 -3.95 14.82 -15.42
N ASN A 200 -4.84 14.24 -16.24
CA ASN A 200 -5.35 12.88 -16.09
C ASN A 200 -4.29 11.75 -16.10
N ASN A 201 -3.07 12.01 -16.57
CA ASN A 201 -1.98 11.03 -16.63
C ASN A 201 -1.27 10.79 -15.28
N GLY A 202 -1.65 11.51 -14.21
CA GLY A 202 -1.14 11.30 -12.86
C GLY A 202 -1.72 10.07 -12.17
N GLU A 203 -1.21 9.79 -10.96
CA GLU A 203 -1.72 8.75 -10.04
C GLU A 203 -3.18 9.01 -9.62
N TRP A 204 -3.57 10.28 -9.55
CA TRP A 204 -4.87 10.73 -9.08
C TRP A 204 -5.80 11.11 -10.24
N GLU A 205 -7.09 10.91 -10.02
CA GLU A 205 -8.20 11.31 -10.87
C GLU A 205 -9.05 12.32 -10.11
N LEU A 206 -9.34 13.47 -10.73
CA LEU A 206 -10.26 14.47 -10.19
C LEU A 206 -11.70 14.05 -10.50
N LEU A 207 -12.52 13.88 -9.47
CA LEU A 207 -13.93 13.51 -9.62
C LEU A 207 -14.83 14.75 -9.72
N SER A 208 -14.66 15.72 -8.82
CA SER A 208 -15.44 16.96 -8.79
C SER A 208 -14.82 18.00 -7.86
N VAL A 209 -15.26 19.26 -8.03
CA VAL A 209 -14.89 20.39 -7.15
C VAL A 209 -16.14 21.16 -6.66
N PRO A 210 -17.05 20.54 -5.89
CA PRO A 210 -18.18 21.26 -5.31
C PRO A 210 -17.72 22.46 -4.48
N SER A 211 -18.36 23.60 -4.70
CA SER A 211 -18.06 24.86 -4.02
C SER A 211 -19.24 25.39 -3.22
N ARG A 212 -18.97 26.09 -2.12
CA ARG A 212 -20.00 26.64 -1.20
C ARG A 212 -19.56 27.95 -0.58
N TYR A 213 -20.41 28.97 -0.67
CA TYR A 213 -20.28 30.21 0.12
C TYR A 213 -20.80 30.00 1.54
N TRP A 214 -20.10 30.56 2.52
CA TRP A 214 -20.52 30.61 3.92
C TRP A 214 -20.01 31.89 4.59
N ARG A 215 -20.66 32.32 5.69
CA ARG A 215 -20.20 33.43 6.53
C ARG A 215 -19.71 32.91 7.87
N LEU A 216 -18.43 33.14 8.16
CA LEU A 216 -17.86 32.80 9.46
C LEU A 216 -18.12 33.96 10.42
N HIS A 217 -18.91 33.70 11.46
CA HIS A 217 -19.16 34.65 12.54
C HIS A 217 -18.10 34.50 13.64
N MET A 218 -17.35 35.57 13.93
CA MET A 218 -16.28 35.63 14.93
C MET A 218 -16.25 37.03 15.56
N GLU A 219 -16.24 37.13 16.89
CA GLU A 219 -16.11 38.40 17.62
C GLU A 219 -17.11 39.48 17.16
N ASP A 220 -18.40 39.14 17.09
CA ASP A 220 -19.49 39.99 16.59
C ASP A 220 -19.29 40.51 15.14
N ARG A 221 -18.41 39.89 14.35
CA ARG A 221 -18.10 40.23 12.96
C ARG A 221 -18.27 39.03 12.03
N ASP A 222 -18.80 39.29 10.84
CA ASP A 222 -18.94 38.30 9.78
C ASP A 222 -17.79 38.40 8.77
N TYR A 223 -17.23 37.24 8.40
CA TYR A 223 -16.18 37.09 7.41
C TYR A 223 -16.67 36.23 6.23
N ALA A 224 -16.46 36.73 5.01
CA ALA A 224 -16.82 36.01 3.78
C ALA A 224 -15.89 34.82 3.54
N GLN A 225 -16.45 33.66 3.24
CA GLN A 225 -15.69 32.45 2.92
C GLN A 225 -16.28 31.71 1.73
N ILE A 226 -15.41 31.19 0.87
CA ILE A 226 -15.77 30.22 -0.18
C ILE A 226 -14.95 28.96 0.03
N GLN A 227 -15.64 27.85 0.26
CA GLN A 227 -15.04 26.52 0.40
C GLN A 227 -15.09 25.80 -0.95
N PHE A 228 -13.96 25.28 -1.41
CA PHE A 228 -13.87 24.34 -2.53
C PHE A 228 -13.46 22.97 -1.99
N ASN A 229 -14.28 21.96 -2.25
CA ASN A 229 -14.02 20.58 -1.85
C ASN A 229 -13.43 19.83 -3.04
N VAL A 230 -12.12 19.59 -3.03
CA VAL A 230 -11.39 18.88 -4.08
C VAL A 230 -11.55 17.38 -3.83
N VAL A 231 -12.40 16.72 -4.63
CA VAL A 231 -12.70 15.29 -4.52
C VAL A 231 -11.85 14.51 -5.52
N ILE A 232 -10.94 13.67 -5.02
CA ILE A 232 -9.98 12.91 -5.82
C ILE A 232 -10.04 11.41 -5.51
N ARG A 233 -9.70 10.59 -6.51
CA ARG A 233 -9.64 9.12 -6.43
C ARG A 233 -8.28 8.63 -6.90
N ARG A 234 -7.69 7.68 -6.18
CA ARG A 234 -6.41 7.06 -6.59
C ARG A 234 -6.64 6.06 -7.73
N ARG A 235 -5.70 5.96 -8.68
CA ARG A 235 -5.67 4.91 -9.70
C ARG A 235 -4.96 3.66 -9.15
N PRO A 236 -5.66 2.56 -8.83
CA PRO A 236 -5.08 1.45 -8.06
C PRO A 236 -4.16 0.52 -8.86
N LEU A 237 -4.19 0.58 -10.20
CA LEU A 237 -3.65 -0.47 -11.08
C LEU A 237 -2.16 -0.78 -10.83
N LEU A 238 -1.32 0.23 -10.63
CA LEU A 238 0.11 0.05 -10.35
C LEU A 238 0.32 -0.70 -9.02
N TYR A 239 -0.39 -0.30 -7.97
CA TYR A 239 -0.35 -0.97 -6.67
C TYR A 239 -0.86 -2.41 -6.73
N VAL A 240 -1.92 -2.68 -7.51
CA VAL A 240 -2.43 -4.05 -7.70
C VAL A 240 -1.36 -4.94 -8.34
N VAL A 241 -0.71 -4.47 -9.40
CA VAL A 241 0.32 -5.25 -10.12
C VAL A 241 1.59 -5.43 -9.27
N SER A 242 2.05 -4.39 -8.58
CA SER A 242 3.31 -4.43 -7.81
C SER A 242 3.19 -5.05 -6.41
N LEU A 243 2.04 -4.93 -5.75
CA LEU A 243 1.86 -5.34 -4.35
C LEU A 243 1.06 -6.65 -4.21
N LEU A 244 -0.09 -6.76 -4.89
CA LEU A 244 -1.02 -7.88 -4.71
C LEU A 244 -0.61 -9.11 -5.52
N ILE A 245 -0.27 -8.95 -6.80
CA ILE A 245 0.08 -10.10 -7.67
C ILE A 245 1.26 -10.92 -7.10
N PRO A 246 2.40 -10.33 -6.67
CA PRO A 246 3.51 -11.11 -6.10
C PRO A 246 3.14 -11.81 -4.80
N SER A 247 2.32 -11.16 -3.96
CA SER A 247 1.83 -11.74 -2.70
C SER A 247 0.93 -12.95 -2.93
N ILE A 248 -0.02 -12.84 -3.86
CA ILE A 248 -0.90 -13.94 -4.26
C ILE A 248 -0.09 -15.08 -4.88
N PHE A 249 0.91 -14.76 -5.70
CA PHE A 249 1.82 -15.76 -6.28
C PHE A 249 2.58 -16.54 -5.20
N LEU A 250 3.16 -15.87 -4.20
CA LEU A 250 3.86 -16.55 -3.10
C LEU A 250 2.92 -17.43 -2.26
N MET A 251 1.66 -17.02 -2.04
CA MET A 251 0.65 -17.87 -1.40
C MET A 251 0.31 -19.11 -2.24
N ILE A 252 0.23 -19.00 -3.57
CA ILE A 252 0.02 -20.14 -4.47
C ILE A 252 1.23 -21.10 -4.42
N VAL A 253 2.46 -20.58 -4.40
CA VAL A 253 3.68 -21.40 -4.26
C VAL A 253 3.70 -22.13 -2.91
N ASP A 254 3.23 -21.51 -1.83
CA ASP A 254 3.07 -22.20 -0.54
C ASP A 254 2.02 -23.32 -0.58
N VAL A 255 0.87 -23.10 -1.24
CA VAL A 255 -0.13 -24.15 -1.47
C VAL A 255 0.46 -25.31 -2.28
N ILE A 256 1.23 -25.03 -3.34
CA ILE A 256 1.91 -26.05 -4.16
C ILE A 256 2.96 -26.80 -3.32
N SER A 257 3.62 -26.16 -2.35
CA SER A 257 4.64 -26.83 -1.53
C SER A 257 4.12 -27.96 -0.64
N PHE A 258 2.80 -28.07 -0.43
CA PHE A 258 2.21 -29.19 0.30
C PHE A 258 2.24 -30.51 -0.47
N TYR A 259 2.39 -30.48 -1.80
CA TYR A 259 2.55 -31.68 -2.62
C TYR A 259 3.95 -32.31 -2.50
N LEU A 260 4.92 -31.66 -1.83
CA LEU A 260 6.20 -32.28 -1.52
C LEU A 260 6.03 -33.35 -0.41
N PRO A 261 6.68 -34.51 -0.53
CA PRO A 261 6.57 -35.59 0.44
C PRO A 261 7.15 -35.14 1.81
N PRO A 262 6.43 -35.36 2.92
CA PRO A 262 6.87 -34.90 4.24
C PRO A 262 8.11 -35.64 4.76
N ASN A 263 8.40 -36.83 4.24
CA ASN A 263 9.54 -37.65 4.67
C ASN A 263 10.91 -37.04 4.32
N SER A 264 10.96 -36.02 3.45
CA SER A 264 12.19 -35.29 3.14
C SER A 264 12.18 -33.88 3.73
N GLY A 265 13.26 -33.51 4.43
CA GLY A 265 13.43 -32.18 5.02
C GLY A 265 13.37 -31.03 4.00
N THR A 266 13.43 -31.33 2.70
CA THR A 266 13.30 -30.37 1.59
C THR A 266 12.01 -29.55 1.68
N ARG A 267 10.89 -30.12 2.17
CA ARG A 267 9.62 -29.40 2.35
C ARG A 267 9.72 -28.28 3.40
N ILE A 268 10.51 -28.49 4.46
CA ILE A 268 10.77 -27.45 5.46
C ILE A 268 11.67 -26.38 4.85
N THR A 269 12.78 -26.76 4.20
CA THR A 269 13.71 -25.83 3.54
C THR A 269 13.01 -24.98 2.47
N PHE A 270 12.09 -25.57 1.70
CA PHE A 270 11.32 -24.85 0.68
C PHE A 270 10.38 -23.82 1.33
N LYS A 271 9.61 -24.21 2.37
CA LYS A 271 8.71 -23.30 3.08
C LYS A 271 9.45 -22.18 3.82
N THR A 272 10.63 -22.44 4.39
CA THR A 272 11.46 -21.37 4.98
C THR A 272 12.00 -20.42 3.92
N SER A 273 12.36 -20.90 2.72
CA SER A 273 12.72 -20.04 1.59
C SER A 273 11.55 -19.15 1.12
N ILE A 274 10.32 -19.67 1.05
CA ILE A 274 9.12 -18.85 0.74
C ILE A 274 8.93 -17.77 1.81
N LEU A 275 8.97 -18.13 3.10
CA LEU A 275 8.78 -17.20 4.20
C LEU A 275 9.84 -16.08 4.21
N LEU A 276 11.10 -16.41 3.90
CA LEU A 276 12.17 -15.44 3.74
C LEU A 276 11.90 -14.51 2.55
N GLY A 277 11.58 -15.07 1.38
CA GLY A 277 11.26 -14.29 0.18
C GLY A 277 10.07 -13.35 0.38
N TYR A 278 9.02 -13.82 1.06
CA TYR A 278 7.87 -13.01 1.44
C TYR A 278 8.23 -11.87 2.41
N THR A 279 9.10 -12.16 3.38
CA THR A 279 9.57 -11.15 4.34
C THR A 279 10.41 -10.06 3.65
N VAL A 280 11.33 -10.45 2.76
CA VAL A 280 12.13 -9.51 1.95
C VAL A 280 11.24 -8.67 1.05
N PHE A 281 10.28 -9.28 0.35
CA PHE A 281 9.29 -8.57 -0.47
C PHE A 281 8.50 -7.55 0.36
N ARG A 282 7.96 -7.95 1.52
CA ARG A 282 7.19 -7.08 2.40
C ARG A 282 8.03 -5.89 2.90
N VAL A 283 9.28 -6.13 3.32
CA VAL A 283 10.19 -5.06 3.77
C VAL A 283 10.47 -4.07 2.64
N ASN A 284 10.82 -4.56 1.44
CA ASN A 284 11.07 -3.70 0.27
C ASN A 284 9.85 -2.89 -0.17
N MET A 285 8.63 -3.36 0.11
CA MET A 285 7.38 -2.67 -0.22
C MET A 285 6.82 -1.84 0.94
N THR A 286 7.52 -1.74 2.08
CA THR A 286 7.02 -0.98 3.24
C THR A 286 7.10 0.54 3.00
N ASP A 287 8.09 1.02 2.25
CA ASP A 287 8.28 2.44 1.97
C ASP A 287 7.28 2.98 0.93
N GLU A 288 6.75 2.11 0.05
CA GLU A 288 5.71 2.41 -0.94
C GLU A 288 4.28 2.48 -0.34
N LEU A 289 4.13 2.01 0.90
CA LEU A 289 2.84 2.03 1.60
C LEU A 289 2.71 3.35 2.39
N PRO A 290 1.60 4.08 2.27
CA PRO A 290 1.39 5.24 3.10
C PRO A 290 1.23 4.82 4.57
N ALA A 291 2.25 5.13 5.37
CA ALA A 291 2.11 5.08 6.82
C ALA A 291 1.12 6.16 7.26
N THR A 292 0.14 5.80 8.09
CA THR A 292 -0.68 6.77 8.82
C THR A 292 -0.58 6.47 10.31
N ALA A 293 -0.57 7.51 11.14
CA ALA A 293 -0.47 7.36 12.59
C ALA A 293 -1.77 6.84 13.24
N VAL A 294 -2.90 6.89 12.53
CA VAL A 294 -4.25 6.70 13.11
C VAL A 294 -4.82 5.30 12.86
N LYS A 295 -4.69 4.77 11.64
CA LYS A 295 -5.22 3.44 11.26
C LYS A 295 -4.26 2.74 10.30
N THR A 296 -4.00 1.46 10.54
CA THR A 296 -3.31 0.62 9.56
C THR A 296 -4.21 0.42 8.32
N PRO A 297 -3.67 0.56 7.08
CA PRO A 297 -4.45 0.31 5.88
C PRO A 297 -4.76 -1.18 5.74
N LEU A 298 -5.87 -1.51 5.07
CA LEU A 298 -6.35 -2.87 4.86
C LEU A 298 -5.30 -3.76 4.18
N ILE A 299 -4.49 -3.21 3.27
CA ILE A 299 -3.36 -3.93 2.64
C ILE A 299 -2.29 -4.35 3.65
N GLY A 300 -2.06 -3.56 4.71
CA GLY A 300 -1.13 -3.89 5.78
C GLY A 300 -1.63 -5.05 6.64
N VAL A 301 -2.94 -5.07 6.93
CA VAL A 301 -3.61 -6.22 7.56
C VAL A 301 -3.53 -7.45 6.64
N PHE A 302 -3.72 -7.27 5.33
CA PHE A 302 -3.61 -8.34 4.35
C PHE A 302 -2.22 -9.01 4.38
N PHE A 303 -1.15 -8.21 4.38
CA PHE A 303 0.21 -8.75 4.48
C PHE A 303 0.53 -9.40 5.83
N ALA A 304 -0.03 -8.88 6.93
CA ALA A 304 0.12 -9.49 8.24
C ALA A 304 -0.56 -10.88 8.31
N VAL A 305 -1.75 -11.03 7.74
CA VAL A 305 -2.47 -12.32 7.70
C VAL A 305 -1.78 -13.30 6.74
N CYS A 306 -1.32 -12.87 5.56
CA CYS A 306 -0.52 -13.71 4.68
C CYS A 306 0.77 -14.21 5.37
N MET A 307 1.48 -13.35 6.08
CA MET A 307 2.64 -13.75 6.89
C MET A 307 2.28 -14.78 7.97
N ALA A 308 1.17 -14.58 8.69
CA ALA A 308 0.69 -15.53 9.69
C ALA A 308 0.33 -16.89 9.07
N LEU A 309 -0.32 -16.90 7.90
CA LEU A 309 -0.64 -18.14 7.16
C LEU A 309 0.62 -18.89 6.72
N LEU A 310 1.65 -18.21 6.22
CA LEU A 310 2.94 -18.83 5.88
C LEU A 310 3.65 -19.42 7.12
N VAL A 311 3.60 -18.73 8.27
CA VAL A 311 4.16 -19.25 9.53
C VAL A 311 3.38 -20.47 10.04
N LEU A 312 2.04 -20.46 9.99
CA LEU A 312 1.20 -21.61 10.34
C LEU A 312 1.45 -22.80 9.40
N SER A 313 1.61 -22.54 8.11
CA SER A 313 1.93 -23.50 7.05
C SER A 313 3.29 -24.19 7.27
N LEU A 314 4.30 -23.43 7.70
CA LEU A 314 5.60 -23.92 8.12
C LEU A 314 5.52 -24.72 9.43
N ALA A 315 4.89 -24.16 10.47
CA ALA A 315 4.75 -24.81 11.78
C ALA A 315 4.03 -26.17 11.68
N LYS A 316 2.99 -26.24 10.86
CA LYS A 316 2.29 -27.48 10.53
C LYS A 316 3.19 -28.50 9.82
N SER A 317 4.05 -28.07 8.90
CA SER A 317 5.02 -28.98 8.25
C SER A 317 6.09 -29.47 9.23
N ILE A 318 6.57 -28.63 10.15
CA ILE A 318 7.50 -29.03 11.22
C ILE A 318 6.83 -30.04 12.16
N LEU A 319 5.57 -29.85 12.53
CA LEU A 319 4.81 -30.79 13.37
C LEU A 319 4.70 -32.17 12.72
N VAL A 320 4.34 -32.24 11.42
CA VAL A 320 4.25 -33.51 10.68
C VAL A 320 5.61 -34.22 10.61
N VAL A 321 6.70 -33.50 10.31
CA VAL A 321 8.06 -34.08 10.29
C VAL A 321 8.50 -34.55 11.68
N LYS A 322 8.18 -33.81 12.75
CA LYS A 322 8.48 -34.21 14.12
C LYS A 322 7.72 -35.49 14.52
N LEU A 323 6.45 -35.63 14.14
CA LEU A 323 5.68 -36.84 14.39
C LEU A 323 6.28 -38.06 13.67
N LEU A 324 6.72 -37.89 12.41
CA LEU A 324 7.43 -38.94 11.66
C LEU A 324 8.74 -39.35 12.35
N HIS A 325 9.61 -38.40 12.71
CA HIS A 325 10.92 -38.68 13.33
C HIS A 325 10.85 -39.16 14.79
N HIS A 326 9.83 -38.77 15.56
CA HIS A 326 9.68 -39.23 16.95
C HIS A 326 9.47 -40.74 16.99
N ASN A 327 8.63 -41.27 16.10
CA ASN A 327 8.31 -42.69 16.01
C ASN A 327 9.51 -43.52 15.53
N GLU A 328 10.28 -43.02 14.53
CA GLU A 328 11.55 -43.65 14.13
C GLU A 328 12.52 -43.84 15.32
N LYS A 329 12.53 -42.89 16.26
CA LYS A 329 13.43 -42.92 17.42
C LYS A 329 12.94 -43.88 18.50
N GLU A 330 11.64 -43.92 18.81
CA GLU A 330 11.09 -44.89 19.76
C GLU A 330 11.21 -46.33 19.23
N MET A 331 10.98 -46.56 17.92
CA MET A 331 11.21 -47.87 17.29
C MET A 331 12.69 -48.27 17.33
N LYS A 332 13.64 -47.35 17.06
CA LYS A 332 15.09 -47.63 17.18
C LYS A 332 15.50 -47.94 18.62
N GLU A 333 14.94 -47.24 19.62
CA GLU A 333 15.23 -47.53 21.04
C GLU A 333 14.64 -48.88 21.48
N MET A 334 13.48 -49.30 20.94
CA MET A 334 12.91 -50.62 21.18
C MET A 334 13.71 -51.75 20.50
N SER A 335 14.17 -51.54 19.27
CA SER A 335 15.05 -52.48 18.54
C SER A 335 16.43 -52.64 19.22
N VAL A 336 17.04 -51.52 19.65
CA VAL A 336 18.35 -51.54 20.32
C VAL A 336 18.26 -52.15 21.72
N SER A 337 17.18 -51.92 22.47
CA SER A 337 17.00 -52.55 23.78
C SER A 337 16.77 -54.07 23.68
N ALA A 338 16.03 -54.55 22.68
CA ALA A 338 15.93 -55.98 22.37
C ALA A 338 17.31 -56.59 22.03
N CYS A 339 18.10 -55.92 21.18
CA CYS A 339 19.44 -56.36 20.79
C CYS A 339 20.44 -56.35 21.98
N LEU A 340 20.31 -55.40 22.91
CA LEU A 340 21.14 -55.32 24.11
C LEU A 340 20.77 -56.37 25.17
N LEU A 341 19.49 -56.73 25.30
CA LEU A 341 19.04 -57.80 26.20
C LEU A 341 19.59 -59.17 25.76
N ASP A 342 19.59 -59.46 24.46
CA ASP A 342 20.19 -60.68 23.92
C ASP A 342 21.71 -60.73 24.17
N LYS A 343 22.40 -59.60 23.96
CA LYS A 343 23.86 -59.51 24.14
C LYS A 343 24.33 -59.60 25.59
N TYR A 344 23.49 -59.26 26.57
CA TYR A 344 23.74 -59.50 28.00
C TYR A 344 23.22 -60.86 28.49
N GLY A 345 22.34 -61.54 27.75
CA GLY A 345 21.90 -62.90 28.05
C GLY A 345 22.95 -64.00 27.79
N SER A 346 24.07 -63.67 27.13
CA SER A 346 25.03 -64.63 26.58
C SER A 346 26.44 -64.60 27.20
N SER A 347 26.63 -64.03 28.40
CA SER A 347 27.98 -63.90 29.00
C SER A 347 28.06 -64.12 30.52
N SER A 348 28.01 -65.41 30.94
CA SER A 348 28.41 -65.93 32.27
C SER A 348 27.62 -65.39 33.49
N GLN A 349 27.45 -66.11 34.60
CA GLN A 349 28.25 -67.20 35.18
C GLN A 349 27.39 -68.05 36.13
N SER A 350 27.79 -69.30 36.38
CA SER A 350 27.22 -70.14 37.43
C SER A 350 27.47 -69.56 38.83
N PHE A 351 26.45 -69.54 39.70
CA PHE A 351 26.67 -69.58 41.17
C PHE A 351 25.51 -70.28 41.89
N ASN A 352 25.86 -71.01 42.95
CA ASN A 352 24.96 -71.85 43.74
C ASN A 352 24.28 -71.07 44.89
N GLU A 353 23.34 -71.76 45.55
CA GLU A 353 22.81 -71.55 46.91
C GLU A 353 21.78 -70.46 47.20
N SER A 354 20.51 -70.92 47.19
CA SER A 354 19.65 -70.96 48.38
C SER A 354 18.81 -69.73 48.81
N SER A 355 17.54 -70.03 49.11
CA SER A 355 16.74 -69.48 50.21
C SER A 355 16.50 -67.96 50.28
N PHE A 356 15.28 -67.50 49.92
CA PHE A 356 14.29 -67.14 50.95
C PHE A 356 12.84 -67.05 50.41
N THR A 357 11.96 -67.83 51.06
CA THR A 357 10.50 -67.71 51.29
C THR A 357 9.59 -66.69 50.57
N SER A 358 8.33 -67.12 50.45
CA SER A 358 7.09 -66.41 50.86
C SER A 358 6.09 -66.15 49.72
N VAL A 359 5.21 -67.11 49.38
CA VAL A 359 3.90 -67.37 50.04
C VAL A 359 2.79 -66.39 49.63
N LYS A 360 1.84 -66.88 48.79
CA LYS A 360 0.35 -66.76 48.80
C LYS A 360 -0.23 -66.75 47.37
N THR A 361 -0.94 -67.82 46.94
CA THR A 361 -2.44 -68.00 46.92
C THR A 361 -3.16 -67.09 45.92
N LEU A 362 -4.25 -67.41 45.20
CA LEU A 362 -5.20 -68.54 45.01
C LEU A 362 -6.04 -68.15 43.73
N ASP A 363 -6.71 -68.97 42.92
CA ASP A 363 -6.80 -70.44 42.71
C ASP A 363 -7.52 -70.69 41.34
N GLU A 364 -8.02 -71.91 41.09
CA GLU A 364 -9.11 -72.30 40.15
C GLU A 364 -8.77 -72.36 38.63
N VAL A 365 -8.77 -73.54 37.96
CA VAL A 365 -9.88 -74.46 37.54
C VAL A 365 -10.48 -74.04 36.17
N ASP A 366 -10.69 -74.88 35.13
CA ASP A 366 -10.59 -76.35 34.96
C ASP A 366 -10.27 -76.80 33.50
N LYS A 367 -9.83 -78.07 33.37
CA LYS A 367 -9.89 -79.05 32.23
C LYS A 367 -10.35 -78.64 30.81
N TRP A 368 -9.67 -79.18 29.78
CA TRP A 368 -10.15 -80.35 28.98
C TRP A 368 -9.07 -81.03 28.07
N GLY A 369 -8.96 -82.37 28.14
CA GLY A 369 -8.60 -83.29 27.03
C GLY A 369 -7.13 -83.36 26.54
N SER A 370 -6.31 -84.30 27.00
CA SER A 370 -6.24 -85.72 26.58
C SER A 370 -5.91 -85.96 25.10
N PHE A 371 -4.66 -86.35 24.82
CA PHE A 371 -4.34 -87.31 23.76
C PHE A 371 -3.07 -88.07 24.15
N ASP A 372 -3.23 -89.32 24.59
CA ASP A 372 -2.10 -90.21 24.88
C ASP A 372 -1.47 -90.72 23.58
N PHE A 373 -0.15 -90.87 23.57
CA PHE A 373 0.56 -91.69 22.60
C PHE A 373 1.78 -92.34 23.26
N ASP A 374 1.53 -93.35 24.10
CA ASP A 374 2.59 -94.20 24.64
C ASP A 374 3.18 -95.06 23.52
N PHE A 375 4.49 -94.95 23.32
CA PHE A 375 5.26 -95.87 22.50
C PHE A 375 6.09 -96.77 23.41
N HIS A 376 5.76 -98.06 23.43
CA HIS A 376 6.49 -99.05 24.23
C HIS A 376 7.92 -99.19 23.70
N LEU A 377 8.91 -98.97 24.56
CA LEU A 377 10.31 -99.25 24.29
C LEU A 377 10.61 -100.70 24.68
N GLU A 378 11.24 -101.46 23.79
CA GLU A 378 11.91 -102.73 24.13
C GLU A 378 13.28 -102.73 23.46
N GLU A 379 14.33 -102.68 24.28
CA GLU A 379 15.71 -102.74 23.84
C GLU A 379 16.08 -104.19 23.49
N ASP A 380 16.88 -104.39 22.43
CA ASP A 380 18.18 -105.03 22.66
C ASP A 380 19.20 -104.84 21.51
N LEU A 381 20.40 -104.42 21.91
CA LEU A 381 21.71 -104.70 21.32
C LEU A 381 21.93 -104.60 19.79
N LEU A 382 22.59 -103.51 19.37
CA LEU A 382 23.89 -103.60 18.67
C LEU A 382 24.72 -102.33 18.92
N SER A 383 26.01 -102.48 19.22
CA SER A 383 26.89 -101.37 19.60
C SER A 383 27.57 -100.70 18.41
N LEU A 384 27.71 -99.36 18.47
CA LEU A 384 28.92 -98.60 18.14
C LEU A 384 28.76 -97.14 18.62
N CYS A 385 29.88 -96.44 18.81
CA CYS A 385 29.94 -95.17 19.55
C CYS A 385 29.71 -93.91 18.68
N GLU A 386 29.19 -92.85 19.32
CA GLU A 386 28.98 -91.47 18.81
C GLU A 386 27.89 -91.27 17.73
N PRO A 387 27.17 -90.11 17.73
CA PRO A 387 27.61 -88.80 18.21
C PRO A 387 26.59 -88.00 19.05
N GLN A 388 26.85 -87.82 20.34
CA GLN A 388 26.08 -86.88 21.19
C GLN A 388 26.29 -85.41 20.75
N ASP A 389 27.52 -85.07 20.31
CA ASP A 389 27.89 -83.72 19.87
C ASP A 389 27.14 -83.27 18.61
N MET A 390 26.82 -84.18 17.68
CA MET A 390 26.12 -83.79 16.44
C MET A 390 24.64 -83.45 16.71
N VAL A 391 23.99 -84.14 17.65
CA VAL A 391 22.64 -83.81 18.10
C VAL A 391 22.62 -82.46 18.82
N LEU A 392 23.60 -82.23 19.71
CA LEU A 392 23.72 -80.97 20.45
C LEU A 392 24.09 -79.79 19.54
N GLN A 393 24.87 -80.01 18.47
CA GLN A 393 25.07 -79.02 17.40
C GLN A 393 23.80 -78.77 16.58
N LEU A 394 23.02 -79.81 16.27
CA LEU A 394 21.78 -79.69 15.51
C LEU A 394 20.70 -78.92 16.29
N GLU A 395 20.56 -79.17 17.60
CA GLU A 395 19.71 -78.37 18.49
C GLU A 395 20.17 -76.90 18.55
N ARG A 396 21.49 -76.65 18.59
CA ARG A 396 22.04 -75.29 18.58
C ARG A 396 21.74 -74.54 17.28
N ILE A 397 21.85 -75.21 16.14
CA ILE A 397 21.48 -74.66 14.82
C ILE A 397 19.96 -74.43 14.75
N LEU A 398 19.16 -75.34 15.28
CA LEU A 398 17.70 -75.19 15.35
C LEU A 398 17.31 -73.99 16.21
N GLN A 399 17.97 -73.78 17.34
CA GLN A 399 17.79 -72.62 18.23
C GLN A 399 18.10 -71.31 17.50
N GLU A 400 19.20 -71.22 16.75
CA GLU A 400 19.54 -70.03 15.95
C GLU A 400 18.57 -69.82 14.78
N VAL A 401 18.10 -70.87 14.11
CA VAL A 401 17.08 -70.75 13.04
C VAL A 401 15.75 -70.25 13.62
N ILE A 402 15.38 -70.68 14.84
CA ILE A 402 14.19 -70.18 15.54
C ILE A 402 14.36 -68.71 15.95
N SER A 403 15.53 -68.32 16.49
CA SER A 403 15.78 -66.91 16.84
C SER A 403 15.80 -66.00 15.61
N LEU A 404 16.39 -66.46 14.50
CA LEU A 404 16.44 -65.72 13.24
C LEU A 404 15.06 -65.64 12.57
N LYS A 405 14.23 -66.69 12.66
CA LYS A 405 12.82 -66.64 12.26
C LYS A 405 12.02 -65.67 13.12
N TYR A 406 12.23 -65.65 14.44
CA TYR A 406 11.58 -64.70 15.35
C TYR A 406 11.99 -63.26 15.01
N TYR A 407 13.28 -63.02 14.79
CA TYR A 407 13.82 -61.71 14.39
C TYR A 407 13.25 -61.23 13.05
N LEU A 408 13.20 -62.09 12.02
CA LEU A 408 12.57 -61.77 10.74
C LEU A 408 11.08 -61.46 10.88
N HIS A 409 10.35 -62.26 11.64
CA HIS A 409 8.91 -62.05 11.88
C HIS A 409 8.65 -60.78 12.71
N GLN A 410 9.58 -60.40 13.59
CA GLN A 410 9.52 -59.13 14.31
C GLN A 410 9.81 -57.95 13.38
N MET A 411 10.82 -58.03 12.50
CA MET A 411 11.05 -57.00 11.47
C MET A 411 9.85 -56.83 10.51
N GLU A 412 9.19 -57.93 10.15
CA GLU A 412 7.98 -57.89 9.30
C GLU A 412 6.78 -57.27 10.04
N SER A 413 6.62 -57.59 11.34
CA SER A 413 5.62 -56.96 12.22
C SER A 413 5.88 -55.47 12.42
N ASP A 414 7.12 -55.09 12.73
CA ASP A 414 7.51 -53.69 12.95
C ASP A 414 7.28 -52.86 11.68
N GLY A 415 7.69 -53.38 10.50
CA GLY A 415 7.44 -52.75 9.20
C GLY A 415 5.96 -52.64 8.83
N ALA A 416 5.11 -53.58 9.26
CA ALA A 416 3.67 -53.47 9.10
C ALA A 416 3.10 -52.33 9.97
N THR A 417 3.55 -52.19 11.22
CA THR A 417 3.13 -51.05 12.06
C THR A 417 3.65 -49.71 11.54
N GLU A 418 4.87 -49.66 10.99
CA GLU A 418 5.43 -48.47 10.35
C GLU A 418 4.54 -47.97 9.20
N MET A 419 4.07 -48.88 8.33
CA MET A 419 3.15 -48.56 7.24
C MET A 419 1.84 -47.93 7.74
N ASP A 420 1.24 -48.47 8.81
CA ASP A 420 0.00 -47.95 9.40
C ASP A 420 0.19 -46.57 10.04
N TRP A 421 1.31 -46.33 10.73
CA TRP A 421 1.64 -45.02 11.31
C TRP A 421 1.97 -43.97 10.23
N LEU A 422 2.65 -44.36 9.16
CA LEU A 422 2.86 -43.50 7.98
C LEU A 422 1.53 -43.14 7.30
N ALA A 423 0.61 -44.11 7.18
CA ALA A 423 -0.74 -43.88 6.67
C ALA A 423 -1.54 -42.94 7.58
N LEU A 424 -1.40 -43.03 8.90
CA LEU A 424 -2.01 -42.10 9.85
C LEU A 424 -1.43 -40.67 9.72
N CYS A 425 -0.10 -40.53 9.65
CA CYS A 425 0.57 -39.23 9.47
C CYS A 425 0.17 -38.57 8.15
N SER A 426 0.02 -39.35 7.08
CA SER A 426 -0.49 -38.89 5.78
C SER A 426 -1.95 -38.39 5.86
N LYS A 427 -2.83 -39.11 6.58
CA LYS A 427 -4.21 -38.67 6.86
C LYS A 427 -4.24 -37.35 7.63
N VAL A 428 -3.36 -37.18 8.63
CA VAL A 428 -3.23 -35.93 9.41
C VAL A 428 -2.70 -34.78 8.57
N ASP A 429 -1.67 -34.99 7.73
CA ASP A 429 -1.15 -33.95 6.82
C ASP A 429 -2.24 -33.48 5.84
N ARG A 430 -3.04 -34.41 5.31
CA ARG A 430 -4.17 -34.13 4.41
C ARG A 430 -5.31 -33.38 5.11
N PHE A 431 -5.69 -33.78 6.32
CA PHE A 431 -6.68 -33.05 7.13
C PHE A 431 -6.24 -31.60 7.38
N LEU A 432 -5.01 -31.42 7.85
CA LEU A 432 -4.44 -30.09 8.12
C LEU A 432 -4.27 -29.26 6.84
N PHE A 433 -4.06 -29.89 5.68
CA PHE A 433 -4.06 -29.22 4.39
C PHE A 433 -5.46 -28.73 3.98
N HIS A 434 -6.50 -29.54 4.17
CA HIS A 434 -7.89 -29.10 3.91
C HIS A 434 -8.30 -27.94 4.85
N LEU A 435 -7.89 -27.99 6.12
CA LEU A 435 -8.11 -26.89 7.06
C LEU A 435 -7.41 -25.60 6.63
N TYR A 436 -6.14 -25.68 6.22
CA TYR A 436 -5.39 -24.54 5.67
C TYR A 436 -6.05 -23.95 4.42
N LEU A 437 -6.47 -24.81 3.49
CA LEU A 437 -7.16 -24.40 2.27
C LEU A 437 -8.48 -23.70 2.58
N LEU A 438 -9.27 -24.19 3.54
CA LEU A 438 -10.52 -23.57 3.98
C LEU A 438 -10.30 -22.18 4.59
N ILE A 439 -9.27 -22.01 5.42
CA ILE A 439 -8.91 -20.69 5.96
C ILE A 439 -8.51 -19.73 4.82
N LEU A 440 -7.71 -20.21 3.87
CA LEU A 440 -7.26 -19.43 2.71
C LEU A 440 -8.41 -19.03 1.77
N THR A 441 -9.39 -19.91 1.52
CA THR A 441 -10.53 -19.62 0.63
C THR A 441 -11.55 -18.70 1.29
N VAL A 442 -11.81 -18.84 2.60
CA VAL A 442 -12.63 -17.87 3.35
C VAL A 442 -11.99 -16.49 3.28
N TYR A 443 -10.68 -16.41 3.51
CA TYR A 443 -9.92 -15.16 3.47
C TYR A 443 -9.88 -14.52 2.08
N SER A 444 -9.60 -15.28 1.01
CA SER A 444 -9.62 -14.74 -0.35
C SER A 444 -11.02 -14.27 -0.77
N SER A 445 -12.07 -14.97 -0.33
CA SER A 445 -13.46 -14.58 -0.57
C SER A 445 -13.83 -13.27 0.13
N THR A 446 -13.42 -13.05 1.39
CA THR A 446 -13.71 -11.79 2.09
C THR A 446 -13.00 -10.61 1.44
N ILE A 447 -11.76 -10.78 0.97
CA ILE A 447 -11.03 -9.74 0.22
C ILE A 447 -11.71 -9.44 -1.11
N LEU A 448 -12.17 -10.45 -1.84
CA LEU A 448 -12.88 -10.25 -3.11
C LEU A 448 -14.21 -9.52 -2.91
N LEU A 449 -14.96 -9.83 -1.84
CA LEU A 449 -16.18 -9.12 -1.48
C LEU A 449 -15.92 -7.66 -1.10
N LEU A 450 -14.87 -7.41 -0.32
CA LEU A 450 -14.42 -6.05 -0.03
C LEU A 450 -14.03 -5.32 -1.32
N TRP A 451 -13.21 -5.91 -2.18
CA TRP A 451 -12.84 -5.34 -3.47
C TRP A 451 -14.05 -4.94 -4.30
N ILE A 452 -15.03 -5.84 -4.45
CA ILE A 452 -16.25 -5.56 -5.22
C ILE A 452 -16.97 -4.35 -4.62
N SER A 453 -17.18 -4.34 -3.30
CA SER A 453 -17.80 -3.19 -2.60
C SER A 453 -17.05 -1.88 -2.88
N TRP A 454 -15.73 -1.85 -2.71
CA TRP A 454 -14.90 -0.65 -2.88
C TRP A 454 -14.72 -0.24 -4.35
N SER A 455 -14.86 -1.16 -5.31
CA SER A 455 -14.86 -0.85 -6.74
C SER A 455 -16.21 -0.32 -7.25
N SER A 456 -17.29 -0.62 -6.54
CA SER A 456 -18.67 -0.24 -6.92
C SER A 456 -19.11 1.14 -6.41
N VAL A 457 -18.45 1.64 -5.36
CA VAL A 457 -18.66 2.98 -4.77
C VAL A 457 -17.76 3.98 -5.47
#